data_AF-A0A7S1GX84-F1
#
_entry.id   AF-A0A7S1GX84-F1
#
_cell.length_a   1.000
_cell.length_b   1.000
_cell.length_c   1.000
_cell.angle_alpha   90.00
_cell.angle_beta   90.00
_cell.angle_gamma   90.00
#
_symmetry.space_group_name_H-M   'P 1'
#
loop_
_entity.id
_entity.type
_entity.pdbx_description
1 polymer ?
#
loop_
_entity_poly.entity_id
_entity_poly.type
_entity_poly.pdbx_seq_one_letter_code
_entity_poly.pdbx_strand_id
1 'polypeptide(L)'
;RNQGRRLLASQAMRSTRTLSLTRALRTAILPPLGRNASFVARTRAINTPFSALAAIRLRPTPSTVLPGEGRRGMSTMDAAGMATVSRTWKIIEQDLTTHGEKFFHNLFELDPSLKKMFAFDSSTGTTMQKHGANVLRMIGNAASLKEDITKIQKTLISLGGRHFEYGVGAELFPIMGRALMMTLKDELGPAWTPEVATAWEQAYANVTTYIIQGLKEEAAK
;
A
#
# COMPACT_ATOMS: atom_id res chain seq x y z
N ARG A 1 -48.91 18.24 -1.82
CA ARG A 1 -47.97 17.18 -2.26
C ARG A 1 -46.73 17.85 -2.85
N ASN A 2 -45.70 18.18 -2.05
CA ASN A 2 -44.34 18.50 -2.56
C ASN A 2 -43.30 18.82 -1.45
N GLN A 3 -43.64 18.73 -0.16
CA GLN A 3 -42.65 18.91 0.92
C GLN A 3 -41.98 17.60 1.41
N GLY A 4 -42.54 16.42 1.09
CA GLY A 4 -42.01 15.13 1.58
C GLY A 4 -40.81 14.55 0.84
N ARG A 5 -40.47 15.04 -0.38
CA ARG A 5 -39.37 14.48 -1.19
C ARG A 5 -38.02 15.20 -0.99
N ARG A 6 -38.00 16.34 -0.30
CA ARG A 6 -36.75 17.08 -0.01
C ARG A 6 -36.08 16.68 1.31
N LEU A 7 -36.74 15.90 2.16
CA LEU A 7 -36.17 15.42 3.42
C LEU A 7 -35.44 14.06 3.30
N LEU A 8 -35.60 13.34 2.20
CA LEU A 8 -34.91 12.06 1.96
C LEU A 8 -33.53 12.22 1.32
N ALA A 9 -33.15 13.43 0.88
CA ALA A 9 -31.85 13.69 0.24
C ALA A 9 -30.75 14.14 1.23
N SER A 10 -31.07 14.38 2.50
CA SER A 10 -30.09 14.87 3.52
C SER A 10 -29.63 13.81 4.53
N GLN A 11 -30.02 12.55 4.38
CA GLN A 11 -29.55 11.44 5.24
C GLN A 11 -28.52 10.51 4.57
N ALA A 12 -28.04 10.86 3.37
CA ALA A 12 -27.05 10.08 2.64
C ALA A 12 -25.61 10.60 2.80
N MET A 13 -25.27 11.15 3.97
CA MET A 13 -23.87 11.39 4.35
C MET A 13 -23.57 10.75 5.70
N ARG A 14 -22.45 10.00 5.71
CA ARG A 14 -21.72 9.42 6.85
C ARG A 14 -22.20 8.03 7.31
N SER A 15 -21.85 7.02 6.52
CA SER A 15 -21.49 5.72 7.08
C SER A 15 -20.22 5.22 6.40
N THR A 16 -19.07 5.67 6.89
CA THR A 16 -17.79 4.98 6.67
C THR A 16 -17.83 3.68 7.47
N ARG A 17 -18.51 2.66 6.94
CA ARG A 17 -18.42 1.30 7.49
C ARG A 17 -16.98 0.83 7.33
N THR A 18 -16.26 0.74 8.43
CA THR A 18 -14.98 0.03 8.53
C THR A 18 -15.19 -1.41 8.08
N LEU A 19 -14.78 -1.74 6.87
CA LEU A 19 -14.71 -3.13 6.41
C LEU A 19 -13.52 -3.79 7.11
N SER A 20 -13.78 -4.85 7.88
CA SER A 20 -12.71 -5.70 8.43
C SER A 20 -11.76 -6.15 7.29
N LEU A 21 -10.47 -6.25 7.58
CA LEU A 21 -9.44 -6.66 6.63
C LEU A 21 -9.85 -7.90 5.83
N THR A 22 -10.45 -8.89 6.49
CA THR A 22 -10.94 -10.13 5.89
C THR A 22 -11.96 -9.90 4.77
N ARG A 23 -12.84 -8.90 4.90
CA ARG A 23 -13.85 -8.57 3.89
C ARG A 23 -13.26 -7.75 2.73
N ALA A 24 -12.34 -6.83 3.02
CA ALA A 24 -11.62 -6.08 1.99
C ALA A 24 -10.82 -7.00 1.05
N LEU A 25 -10.27 -8.09 1.60
CA LEU A 25 -9.46 -9.07 0.87
C LEU A 25 -10.28 -10.05 0.02
N ARG A 26 -11.53 -10.30 0.39
CA ARG A 26 -12.49 -11.08 -0.41
C ARG A 26 -13.00 -10.29 -1.62
N THR A 27 -12.97 -8.95 -1.56
CA THR A 27 -13.34 -8.07 -2.69
C THR A 27 -12.15 -7.66 -3.56
N ALA A 28 -10.92 -7.93 -3.14
CA ALA A 28 -9.70 -7.68 -3.91
C ALA A 28 -9.36 -8.81 -4.91
N ILE A 29 -10.33 -9.71 -5.18
CA ILE A 29 -10.18 -10.82 -6.12
C ILE A 29 -10.14 -10.26 -7.53
N LEU A 30 -8.95 -10.25 -8.15
CA LEU A 30 -8.81 -10.15 -9.60
C LEU A 30 -9.19 -11.52 -10.21
N PRO A 31 -9.84 -11.57 -11.38
CA PRO A 31 -9.82 -12.78 -12.20
C PRO A 31 -8.36 -13.18 -12.48
N PRO A 32 -8.07 -14.49 -12.65
CA PRO A 32 -6.72 -14.97 -12.85
C PRO A 32 -6.07 -14.27 -14.05
N LEU A 33 -4.99 -13.55 -13.78
CA LEU A 33 -4.17 -12.93 -14.83
C LEU A 33 -3.42 -14.08 -15.52
N GLY A 34 -3.62 -14.25 -16.82
CA GLY A 34 -2.96 -15.32 -17.58
C GLY A 34 -1.44 -15.25 -17.41
N ARG A 35 -0.81 -16.36 -17.00
CA ARG A 35 0.65 -16.45 -16.82
C ARG A 35 1.35 -16.12 -18.13
N ASN A 36 2.10 -15.01 -18.18
CA ASN A 36 2.99 -14.69 -19.30
C ASN A 36 4.45 -14.77 -18.83
N ALA A 37 5.13 -15.87 -19.20
CA ALA A 37 6.48 -16.22 -18.75
C ALA A 37 7.59 -15.25 -19.23
N SER A 38 7.28 -14.33 -20.14
CA SER A 38 8.26 -13.46 -20.81
C SER A 38 8.72 -12.24 -20.00
N PHE A 39 8.21 -12.04 -18.78
CA PHE A 39 8.36 -10.77 -18.06
C PHE A 39 9.54 -10.71 -17.08
N VAL A 40 10.11 -11.86 -16.71
CA VAL A 40 11.00 -12.03 -15.54
C VAL A 40 12.41 -11.41 -15.70
N ALA A 41 12.76 -10.83 -16.85
CA ALA A 41 14.17 -10.52 -17.20
C ALA A 41 14.64 -9.06 -16.98
N ARG A 42 13.83 -8.11 -16.49
CA ARG A 42 14.18 -6.66 -16.54
C ARG A 42 14.16 -5.84 -15.23
N THR A 43 14.35 -6.44 -14.06
CA THR A 43 14.28 -5.73 -12.75
C THR A 43 15.61 -5.65 -11.98
N ARG A 44 16.75 -5.41 -12.64
CA ARG A 44 18.07 -5.30 -11.95
C ARG A 44 18.56 -3.90 -11.59
N ALA A 45 17.81 -2.82 -11.84
CA ALA A 45 18.35 -1.45 -11.69
C ALA A 45 17.61 -0.52 -10.70
N ILE A 46 16.75 -1.01 -9.80
CA ILE A 46 15.83 -0.12 -9.06
C ILE A 46 15.80 -0.29 -7.54
N ASN A 47 16.97 -0.47 -6.91
CA ASN A 47 17.14 -0.66 -5.47
C ASN A 47 17.70 0.57 -4.72
N THR A 48 17.37 1.79 -5.15
CA THR A 48 17.68 3.00 -4.36
C THR A 48 16.53 3.30 -3.39
N PRO A 49 16.76 3.39 -2.07
CA PRO A 49 15.72 3.78 -1.11
C PRO A 49 15.31 5.24 -1.34
N PHE A 50 14.00 5.53 -1.31
CA PHE A 50 13.45 6.86 -1.61
C PHE A 50 13.88 7.93 -0.58
N SER A 51 14.11 7.51 0.67
CA SER A 51 14.79 8.28 1.71
C SER A 51 16.15 8.89 1.31
N ALA A 52 16.90 8.29 0.37
CA ALA A 52 18.25 8.74 0.02
C ALA A 52 18.29 10.00 -0.88
N LEU A 53 17.16 10.42 -1.46
CA LEU A 53 17.11 11.57 -2.36
C LEU A 53 16.72 12.90 -1.67
N ALA A 54 16.44 12.89 -0.36
CA ALA A 54 16.03 14.08 0.40
C ALA A 54 17.14 14.66 1.30
N ALA A 55 18.31 14.03 1.38
CA ALA A 55 19.38 14.43 2.30
C ALA A 55 20.48 15.25 1.60
N ILE A 56 20.15 16.44 1.07
CA ILE A 56 21.15 17.47 0.77
C ILE A 56 20.73 18.79 1.42
N ARG A 57 21.52 19.16 2.44
CA ARG A 57 21.51 20.39 3.25
C ARG A 57 20.40 20.53 4.30
N LEU A 58 20.69 20.06 5.51
CA LEU A 58 20.67 20.91 6.72
C LEU A 58 21.74 20.40 7.71
N ARG A 59 22.50 21.34 8.27
CA ARG A 59 23.62 21.13 9.20
C ARG A 59 23.05 20.93 10.63
N PRO A 60 23.41 19.88 11.39
CA PRO A 60 22.97 19.77 12.77
C PRO A 60 23.91 20.54 13.71
N THR A 61 23.33 21.22 14.71
CA THR A 61 24.04 21.71 15.90
C THR A 61 24.24 20.56 16.90
N PRO A 62 25.27 20.63 17.78
CA PRO A 62 25.57 19.52 18.68
C PRO A 62 24.70 19.62 19.94
N SER A 63 23.87 18.61 20.18
CA SER A 63 23.32 18.34 21.51
C SER A 63 23.93 17.05 22.04
N THR A 64 24.60 17.23 23.18
CA THR A 64 25.17 16.31 24.16
C THR A 64 24.77 14.83 24.03
N VAL A 65 25.81 13.99 23.87
CA VAL A 65 25.79 12.53 23.90
C VAL A 65 25.43 12.01 25.30
N LEU A 66 24.44 11.11 25.38
CA LEU A 66 24.37 10.10 26.44
C LEU A 66 24.65 8.72 25.82
N PRO A 67 25.50 7.88 26.44
CA PRO A 67 25.90 6.60 25.87
C PRO A 67 24.94 5.48 26.30
N GLY A 68 24.39 4.76 25.32
CA GLY A 68 23.71 3.50 25.63
C GLY A 68 22.82 2.94 24.54
N GLU A 69 23.32 2.70 23.32
CA GLU A 69 22.58 1.85 22.35
C GLU A 69 23.48 0.87 21.62
N GLY A 70 23.65 -0.29 22.23
CA GLY A 70 23.89 -1.53 21.52
C GLY A 70 22.56 -2.21 21.23
N ARG A 71 22.18 -2.27 19.94
CA ARG A 71 21.41 -3.32 19.23
C ARG A 71 20.73 -2.72 18.01
N ARG A 72 21.44 -2.70 16.87
CA ARG A 72 20.82 -2.49 15.57
C ARG A 72 20.23 -3.83 15.09
N GLY A 73 19.15 -4.25 15.75
CA GLY A 73 18.27 -5.32 15.27
C GLY A 73 17.25 -4.72 14.31
N MET A 74 16.85 -5.50 13.30
CA MET A 74 15.84 -5.20 12.29
C MET A 74 14.69 -4.37 12.89
N SER A 75 14.65 -3.07 12.58
CA SER A 75 13.76 -2.12 13.26
C SER A 75 12.31 -2.39 12.90
N THR A 76 11.61 -3.12 13.77
CA THR A 76 10.17 -3.09 13.83
C THR A 76 9.74 -1.64 13.99
N MET A 77 8.76 -1.19 13.20
CA MET A 77 8.21 0.15 13.31
C MET A 77 7.78 0.41 14.76
N ASP A 78 8.28 1.50 15.34
CA ASP A 78 7.95 1.88 16.71
C ASP A 78 6.54 2.51 16.82
N ALA A 79 6.12 2.80 18.05
CA ALA A 79 4.80 3.38 18.30
C ALA A 79 4.59 4.74 17.61
N ALA A 80 5.65 5.53 17.46
CA ALA A 80 5.57 6.83 16.81
C ALA A 80 5.39 6.71 15.29
N GLY A 81 6.09 5.77 14.66
CA GLY A 81 5.90 5.41 13.25
C GLY A 81 4.48 4.91 12.98
N MET A 82 3.97 4.01 13.82
CA MET A 82 2.60 3.50 13.72
C MET A 82 1.56 4.62 13.85
N ALA A 83 1.73 5.52 14.82
CA ALA A 83 0.86 6.68 15.00
C ALA A 83 0.92 7.64 13.79
N THR A 84 2.10 7.81 13.21
CA THR A 84 2.31 8.64 12.01
C THR A 84 1.57 8.08 10.80
N VAL A 85 1.71 6.79 10.54
CA VAL A 85 0.95 6.08 9.49
C VAL A 85 -0.54 6.18 9.76
N SER A 86 -1.01 5.88 10.97
CA SER A 86 -2.43 5.93 11.32
C SER A 86 -3.04 7.33 11.12
N ARG A 87 -2.33 8.38 11.52
CA ARG A 87 -2.78 9.77 11.34
C ARG A 87 -2.83 10.17 9.87
N THR A 88 -1.80 9.89 9.09
CA THR A 88 -1.74 10.27 7.67
C THR A 88 -2.66 9.40 6.82
N TRP A 89 -2.88 8.15 7.20
CA TRP A 89 -3.88 7.28 6.61
C TRP A 89 -5.29 7.85 6.68
N LYS A 90 -5.66 8.55 7.77
CA LYS A 90 -6.97 9.22 7.88
C LYS A 90 -7.21 10.31 6.83
N ILE A 91 -6.14 10.83 6.21
CA ILE A 91 -6.22 11.78 5.09
C ILE A 91 -6.45 10.98 3.80
N ILE A 92 -5.61 9.96 3.56
CA ILE A 92 -5.68 9.12 2.35
C ILE A 92 -6.99 8.34 2.25
N GLU A 93 -7.55 7.85 3.36
CA GLU A 93 -8.74 6.99 3.36
C GLU A 93 -10.04 7.72 3.00
N GLN A 94 -10.01 9.05 2.87
CA GLN A 94 -11.17 9.87 2.52
C GLN A 94 -11.59 9.72 1.07
N ASP A 95 -10.64 9.47 0.16
CA ASP A 95 -10.91 9.27 -1.28
C ASP A 95 -10.02 8.17 -1.89
N LEU A 96 -10.20 6.94 -1.40
CA LEU A 96 -9.46 5.78 -1.91
C LEU A 96 -9.70 5.49 -3.40
N THR A 97 -10.80 5.97 -3.97
CA THR A 97 -11.13 5.75 -5.38
C THR A 97 -10.18 6.54 -6.26
N THR A 98 -10.06 7.84 -6.01
CA THR A 98 -9.16 8.73 -6.75
C THR A 98 -7.69 8.39 -6.49
N HIS A 99 -7.31 8.21 -5.22
CA HIS A 99 -5.94 7.87 -4.86
C HIS A 99 -5.52 6.50 -5.43
N GLY A 100 -6.46 5.55 -5.48
CA GLY A 100 -6.23 4.22 -6.06
C GLY A 100 -5.99 4.25 -7.56
N GLU A 101 -6.69 5.12 -8.29
CA GLU A 101 -6.43 5.36 -9.70
C GLU A 101 -5.05 6.02 -9.92
N LYS A 102 -4.71 7.03 -9.12
CA LYS A 102 -3.40 7.68 -9.19
C LYS A 102 -2.25 6.72 -8.91
N PHE A 103 -2.43 5.79 -7.98
CA PHE A 103 -1.48 4.71 -7.74
C PHE A 103 -1.16 3.91 -9.00
N PHE A 104 -2.17 3.54 -9.78
CA PHE A 104 -1.95 2.81 -11.03
C PHE A 104 -1.35 3.68 -12.14
N HIS A 105 -1.72 4.95 -12.23
CA HIS A 105 -1.06 5.90 -13.13
C HIS A 105 0.44 5.99 -12.83
N ASN A 106 0.81 6.20 -11.56
CA ASN A 106 2.20 6.24 -11.11
C ASN A 106 2.93 4.90 -11.38
N LEU A 107 2.27 3.77 -11.16
CA LEU A 107 2.83 2.44 -11.45
C LEU A 107 3.17 2.28 -12.94
N PHE A 108 2.25 2.71 -13.81
CA PHE A 108 2.43 2.59 -15.26
C PHE A 108 3.34 3.64 -15.86
N GLU A 109 3.56 4.76 -15.17
CA GLU A 109 4.62 5.70 -15.49
C GLU A 109 6.00 5.10 -15.19
N LEU A 110 6.14 4.40 -14.05
CA LEU A 110 7.38 3.71 -13.68
C LEU A 110 7.67 2.51 -14.59
N ASP A 111 6.64 1.75 -14.97
CA ASP A 111 6.75 0.66 -15.94
C ASP A 111 5.47 0.46 -16.75
N PRO A 112 5.42 0.99 -18.00
CA PRO A 112 4.25 0.85 -18.88
C PRO A 112 3.91 -0.59 -19.24
N SER A 113 4.87 -1.51 -19.14
CA SER A 113 4.65 -2.91 -19.55
C SER A 113 3.75 -3.67 -18.56
N LEU A 114 3.65 -3.20 -17.32
CA LEU A 114 2.73 -3.71 -16.31
C LEU A 114 1.26 -3.53 -16.68
N LYS A 115 0.91 -2.59 -17.57
CA LYS A 115 -0.47 -2.42 -18.06
C LYS A 115 -1.06 -3.72 -18.61
N LYS A 116 -0.23 -4.56 -19.24
CA LYS A 116 -0.65 -5.84 -19.81
C LYS A 116 -1.00 -6.89 -18.76
N MET A 117 -0.53 -6.71 -17.52
CA MET A 117 -0.87 -7.59 -16.41
C MET A 117 -2.22 -7.22 -15.80
N PHE A 118 -2.71 -5.99 -15.93
CA PHE A 118 -3.98 -5.60 -15.32
C PHE A 118 -5.10 -5.60 -16.36
N ALA A 119 -5.93 -6.65 -16.32
CA ALA A 119 -7.17 -6.71 -17.08
C ALA A 119 -8.27 -5.87 -16.38
N PHE A 120 -8.14 -4.54 -16.43
CA PHE A 120 -9.22 -3.66 -15.98
C PHE A 120 -10.37 -3.76 -16.95
N ASP A 121 -11.41 -4.49 -16.55
CA ASP A 121 -12.60 -4.69 -17.34
C ASP A 121 -13.82 -4.16 -16.59
N SER A 122 -14.37 -3.07 -17.10
CA SER A 122 -15.56 -2.43 -16.55
C SER A 122 -16.80 -3.35 -16.65
N SER A 123 -16.83 -4.30 -17.58
CA SER A 123 -17.91 -5.27 -17.74
C SER A 123 -17.92 -6.36 -16.66
N THR A 124 -16.74 -6.70 -16.11
CA THR A 124 -16.61 -7.59 -14.94
C THR A 124 -16.73 -6.84 -13.60
N GLY A 125 -16.95 -5.52 -13.66
CA GLY A 125 -17.09 -4.67 -12.49
C GLY A 125 -15.78 -4.30 -11.79
N THR A 126 -14.63 -4.71 -12.33
CA THR A 126 -13.29 -4.43 -11.78
C THR A 126 -12.64 -3.27 -12.52
N THR A 127 -12.86 -2.05 -12.00
CA THR A 127 -12.22 -0.86 -12.53
C THR A 127 -10.87 -0.62 -11.85
N MET A 128 -9.98 0.12 -12.52
CA MET A 128 -8.69 0.55 -11.97
C MET A 128 -8.87 1.26 -10.62
N GLN A 129 -9.88 2.13 -10.51
CA GLN A 129 -10.22 2.82 -9.26
C GLN A 129 -10.57 1.84 -8.14
N LYS A 130 -11.44 0.86 -8.42
CA LYS A 130 -11.87 -0.12 -7.40
C LYS A 130 -10.71 -1.00 -6.94
N HIS A 131 -9.90 -1.47 -7.88
CA HIS A 131 -8.75 -2.30 -7.56
C HIS A 131 -7.70 -1.49 -6.78
N GLY A 132 -7.39 -0.27 -7.21
CA GLY A 132 -6.48 0.63 -6.52
C GLY A 132 -6.96 0.97 -5.11
N ALA A 133 -8.26 1.26 -4.94
CA ALA A 133 -8.86 1.49 -3.64
C ALA A 133 -8.72 0.27 -2.71
N ASN A 134 -8.82 -0.94 -3.25
CA ASN A 134 -8.62 -2.17 -2.47
C ASN A 134 -7.16 -2.36 -2.06
N VAL A 135 -6.20 -2.10 -2.96
CA VAL A 135 -4.76 -2.16 -2.65
C VAL A 135 -4.42 -1.16 -1.55
N LEU A 136 -4.80 0.12 -1.73
CA LEU A 136 -4.53 1.15 -0.72
C LEU A 136 -5.18 0.81 0.61
N ARG A 137 -6.45 0.39 0.63
CA ARG A 137 -7.15 0.01 1.86
C ARG A 137 -6.45 -1.14 2.58
N MET A 138 -5.98 -2.13 1.85
CA MET A 138 -5.26 -3.27 2.42
C MET A 138 -3.96 -2.79 3.08
N ILE A 139 -3.15 -2.01 2.37
CA ILE A 139 -1.89 -1.45 2.88
C ILE A 139 -2.16 -0.57 4.10
N GLY A 140 -3.09 0.38 4.02
CA GLY A 140 -3.42 1.27 5.12
C GLY A 140 -3.99 0.56 6.35
N ASN A 141 -4.84 -0.45 6.17
CA ASN A 141 -5.37 -1.22 7.30
C ASN A 141 -4.29 -2.10 7.95
N ALA A 142 -3.44 -2.74 7.17
CA ALA A 142 -2.35 -3.55 7.69
C ALA A 142 -1.27 -2.69 8.36
N ALA A 143 -0.99 -1.51 7.80
CA ALA A 143 0.00 -0.58 8.32
C ALA A 143 -0.47 0.20 9.56
N SER A 144 -1.78 0.44 9.71
CA SER A 144 -2.34 1.09 10.89
C SER A 144 -2.59 0.15 12.07
N LEU A 145 -2.28 -1.16 11.92
CA LEU A 145 -2.37 -2.21 12.94
C LEU A 145 -3.61 -2.10 13.84
N LYS A 146 -4.77 -1.82 13.25
CA LYS A 146 -6.06 -1.77 13.95
C LYS A 146 -6.53 -3.17 14.42
N GLU A 147 -5.84 -4.24 14.00
CA GLU A 147 -6.17 -5.63 14.30
C GLU A 147 -4.95 -6.38 14.89
N ASP A 148 -5.21 -7.55 15.47
CA ASP A 148 -4.19 -8.46 16.01
C ASP A 148 -3.12 -8.81 14.95
N ILE A 149 -1.86 -8.51 15.28
CA ILE A 149 -0.69 -8.71 14.42
C ILE A 149 -0.65 -10.13 13.85
N THR A 150 -0.97 -11.15 14.66
CA THR A 150 -0.93 -12.55 14.24
C THR A 150 -1.98 -12.85 13.16
N LYS A 151 -3.16 -12.23 13.27
CA LYS A 151 -4.24 -12.38 12.27
C LYS A 151 -3.86 -11.67 10.98
N ILE A 152 -3.28 -10.48 11.07
CA ILE A 152 -2.81 -9.73 9.91
C ILE A 152 -1.74 -10.54 9.16
N GLN A 153 -0.75 -11.09 9.86
CA GLN A 153 0.31 -11.91 9.25
C GLN A 153 -0.23 -13.08 8.43
N LYS A 154 -1.07 -13.94 9.04
CA LYS A 154 -1.68 -15.10 8.34
C LYS A 154 -2.45 -14.67 7.10
N THR A 155 -3.14 -13.54 7.22
CA THR A 155 -3.93 -12.95 6.15
C THR A 155 -3.06 -12.45 5.00
N LEU A 156 -1.92 -11.81 5.31
CA LEU A 156 -0.95 -11.35 4.30
C LEU A 156 -0.24 -12.52 3.60
N ILE A 157 0.10 -13.59 4.33
CA ILE A 157 0.67 -14.81 3.75
C ILE A 157 -0.33 -15.44 2.76
N SER A 158 -1.60 -15.61 3.17
CA SER A 158 -2.64 -16.12 2.27
C SER A 158 -2.86 -15.21 1.04
N LEU A 159 -2.73 -13.90 1.20
CA LEU A 159 -2.75 -12.96 0.09
C LEU A 159 -1.56 -13.17 -0.86
N GLY A 160 -0.38 -13.48 -0.34
CA GLY A 160 0.81 -13.84 -1.11
C GLY A 160 0.62 -15.03 -2.04
N GLY A 161 0.04 -16.12 -1.54
CA GLY A 161 -0.25 -17.30 -2.36
C GLY A 161 -1.18 -16.99 -3.54
N ARG A 162 -2.23 -16.18 -3.31
CA ARG A 162 -3.10 -15.72 -4.42
C ARG A 162 -2.37 -14.84 -5.44
N HIS A 163 -1.45 -13.99 -5.00
CA HIS A 163 -0.65 -13.18 -5.94
C HIS A 163 0.25 -14.06 -6.82
N PHE A 164 0.77 -15.17 -6.28
CA PHE A 164 1.48 -16.16 -7.08
C PHE A 164 0.58 -16.80 -8.14
N GLU A 165 -0.65 -17.18 -7.78
CA GLU A 165 -1.65 -17.70 -8.73
C GLU A 165 -1.95 -16.70 -9.85
N TYR A 166 -1.92 -15.41 -9.56
CA TYR A 166 -2.09 -14.31 -10.52
C TYR A 166 -0.82 -14.01 -11.34
N GLY A 167 0.25 -14.78 -11.19
CA GLY A 167 1.51 -14.57 -11.91
C GLY A 167 2.28 -13.32 -11.50
N VAL A 168 2.03 -12.79 -10.30
CA VAL A 168 2.81 -11.69 -9.71
C VAL A 168 4.04 -12.28 -9.04
N GLY A 169 5.24 -11.81 -9.43
CA GLY A 169 6.50 -12.18 -8.80
C GLY A 169 6.95 -11.22 -7.70
N ALA A 170 7.87 -11.67 -6.85
CA ALA A 170 8.40 -10.87 -5.74
C ALA A 170 9.15 -9.61 -6.22
N GLU A 171 9.69 -9.65 -7.44
CA GLU A 171 10.39 -8.55 -8.12
C GLU A 171 9.50 -7.34 -8.43
N LEU A 172 8.17 -7.49 -8.39
CA LEU A 172 7.22 -6.40 -8.63
C LEU A 172 6.96 -5.54 -7.38
N PHE A 173 7.21 -6.06 -6.17
CA PHE A 173 6.95 -5.30 -4.94
C PHE A 173 7.79 -4.02 -4.81
N PRO A 174 9.08 -3.98 -5.19
CA PRO A 174 9.84 -2.72 -5.17
C PRO A 174 9.24 -1.61 -6.04
N ILE A 175 8.74 -1.93 -7.25
CA ILE A 175 8.12 -0.91 -8.12
C ILE A 175 6.74 -0.48 -7.61
N MET A 176 5.96 -1.41 -7.05
CA MET A 176 4.70 -1.11 -6.37
C MET A 176 4.92 -0.19 -5.16
N GLY A 177 5.98 -0.42 -4.39
CA GLY A 177 6.37 0.43 -3.27
C GLY A 177 6.68 1.87 -3.71
N ARG A 178 7.44 2.04 -4.80
CA ARG A 178 7.71 3.37 -5.36
C ARG A 178 6.45 4.09 -5.83
N ALA A 179 5.57 3.40 -6.55
CA ALA A 179 4.29 3.95 -6.99
C ALA A 179 3.42 4.39 -5.79
N LEU A 180 3.43 3.62 -4.70
CA LEU A 180 2.75 3.98 -3.46
C LEU A 180 3.36 5.25 -2.85
N MET A 181 4.68 5.34 -2.71
CA MET A 181 5.33 6.52 -2.13
C MET A 181 5.09 7.79 -2.96
N MET A 182 5.12 7.69 -4.29
CA MET A 182 4.74 8.80 -5.19
C MET A 182 3.30 9.25 -4.92
N THR A 183 2.38 8.30 -4.85
CA THR A 183 0.96 8.59 -4.59
C THR A 183 0.77 9.25 -3.23
N LEU A 184 1.38 8.70 -2.17
CA LEU A 184 1.28 9.27 -0.83
C LEU A 184 1.88 10.68 -0.75
N LYS A 185 3.01 10.92 -1.41
CA LYS A 185 3.63 12.24 -1.49
C LYS A 185 2.68 13.26 -2.12
N ASP A 186 2.08 12.91 -3.24
CA ASP A 186 1.22 13.83 -3.97
C ASP A 186 -0.08 14.11 -3.21
N GLU A 187 -0.67 13.10 -2.57
CA GLU A 187 -1.96 13.21 -1.86
C GLU A 187 -1.83 13.82 -0.45
N LEU A 188 -0.69 13.62 0.22
CA LEU A 188 -0.45 14.23 1.53
C LEU A 188 0.04 15.68 1.40
N GLY A 189 0.64 16.06 0.27
CA GLY A 189 1.09 17.42 0.01
C GLY A 189 1.97 17.96 1.16
N PRO A 190 1.60 19.07 1.83
CA PRO A 190 2.37 19.61 2.96
C PRO A 190 2.53 18.66 4.15
N ALA A 191 1.64 17.66 4.30
CA ALA A 191 1.75 16.66 5.35
C ALA A 191 2.79 15.56 5.03
N TRP A 192 3.35 15.54 3.81
CA TRP A 192 4.45 14.65 3.44
C TRP A 192 5.79 15.19 3.95
N THR A 193 6.21 14.71 5.12
CA THR A 193 7.51 15.02 5.73
C THR A 193 8.47 13.82 5.62
N PRO A 194 9.79 14.01 5.84
CA PRO A 194 10.75 12.89 5.88
C PRO A 194 10.38 11.79 6.89
N GLU A 195 9.80 12.17 8.03
CA GLU A 195 9.33 11.24 9.06
C GLU A 195 8.14 10.42 8.55
N VAL A 196 7.20 11.07 7.84
CA VAL A 196 6.06 10.39 7.21
C VAL A 196 6.52 9.43 6.13
N ALA A 197 7.45 9.85 5.28
CA ALA A 197 8.03 9.00 4.24
C ALA A 197 8.68 7.75 4.85
N THR A 198 9.54 7.93 5.86
CA THR A 198 10.23 6.83 6.56
C THR A 198 9.22 5.87 7.19
N ALA A 199 8.18 6.39 7.84
CA ALA A 199 7.15 5.56 8.45
C ALA A 199 6.40 4.74 7.38
N TRP A 200 5.99 5.35 6.26
CA TRP A 200 5.30 4.62 5.19
C TRP A 200 6.19 3.58 4.49
N GLU A 201 7.49 3.85 4.31
CA GLU A 201 8.46 2.89 3.80
C GLU A 201 8.57 1.65 4.70
N GLN A 202 8.71 1.86 6.02
CA GLN A 202 8.77 0.77 6.99
C GLN A 202 7.46 -0.03 7.04
N ALA A 203 6.31 0.65 7.00
CA ALA A 203 5.00 0.00 6.97
C ALA A 203 4.86 -0.90 5.72
N TYR A 204 5.21 -0.37 4.56
CA TYR A 204 5.17 -1.10 3.31
C TYR A 204 6.12 -2.31 3.34
N ALA A 205 7.34 -2.15 3.83
CA ALA A 205 8.30 -3.24 3.97
C ALA A 205 7.78 -4.36 4.89
N ASN A 206 7.18 -4.01 6.03
CA ASN A 206 6.61 -4.97 6.97
C ASN A 206 5.44 -5.74 6.34
N VAL A 207 4.54 -5.05 5.64
CA VAL A 207 3.42 -5.67 4.94
C VAL A 207 3.90 -6.64 3.86
N THR A 208 4.81 -6.17 3.01
CA THR A 208 5.28 -6.94 1.85
C THR A 208 6.14 -8.13 2.24
N THR A 209 6.82 -8.10 3.39
CA THR A 209 7.55 -9.26 3.93
C THR A 209 6.67 -10.51 4.00
N TYR A 210 5.46 -10.39 4.55
CA TYR A 210 4.54 -11.52 4.69
C TYR A 210 3.86 -11.93 3.37
N ILE A 211 3.59 -10.97 2.48
CA ILE A 211 3.05 -11.28 1.16
C ILE A 211 4.09 -12.04 0.33
N ILE A 212 5.33 -11.59 0.33
CA ILE A 212 6.44 -12.26 -0.37
C ILE A 212 6.71 -13.64 0.23
N GLN A 213 6.58 -13.79 1.55
CA GLN A 213 6.64 -15.10 2.20
C GLN A 213 5.58 -16.05 1.63
N GLY A 214 4.31 -15.65 1.62
CA GLY A 214 3.23 -16.49 1.07
C GLY A 214 3.39 -16.81 -0.42
N LEU A 215 3.93 -15.87 -1.20
CA LEU A 215 4.27 -16.09 -2.61
C LEU A 215 5.32 -17.19 -2.76
N LYS A 216 6.39 -17.14 -1.96
CA LYS A 216 7.46 -18.15 -1.98
C LYS A 216 6.98 -19.52 -1.50
N GLU A 217 6.13 -19.55 -0.47
CA GLU A 217 5.54 -20.80 0.03
C GLU A 217 4.66 -21.46 -1.03
N GLU A 218 3.87 -20.69 -1.78
CA GLU A 218 3.05 -21.22 -2.88
C GLU A 218 3.91 -21.67 -4.07
N ALA A 219 4.96 -20.92 -4.40
CA ALA A 219 5.88 -21.27 -5.48
C ALA A 219 6.69 -22.55 -5.24
N ALA A 220 6.81 -22.96 -3.97
CA ALA A 220 7.56 -24.16 -3.56
C ALA A 220 6.70 -25.44 -3.53
N LYS A 221 5.39 -25.34 -3.77
CA LYS A 221 4.47 -26.48 -3.87
C LYS A 221 4.46 -27.05 -5.29
#